data_AF-A0A7C6JPT3-F1
#
_entry.id   AF-A0A7C6JPT3-F1
#
_cell.length_a   1.000
_cell.length_b   1.000
_cell.length_c   1.000
_cell.angle_alpha   90.00
_cell.angle_beta   90.00
_cell.angle_gamma   90.00
#
_symmetry.space_group_name_H-M   'P 1'
#
loop_
_entity.id
_entity.type
_entity.pdbx_description
1 polymer ?
#
loop_
_entity_poly.entity_id
_entity_poly.type
_entity_poly.pdbx_seq_one_letter_code
_entity_poly.pdbx_strand_id
1 'polypeptide(L)'
;MKKIVPLIVATVTALFVMAGIFFRESLGGWLSVVLNWAIVLSSVALLVVLARLLFTHIGYIARGRQGFIYSLVAVSAFLITLIAGFLFGVDNPTFLKWIAGIMRPLESALLGLVAIVLASLSLKFFYQRGWNALTISFAVSALVFLFLGLGVLQAIDYPPLQRVIQAVEGLPMIGARGLLIGVTLGAILMGMRVLIGAERPYDD
;
A
#
# COMPACT_ATOMS: atom_id res chain seq x y z
N MET A 1 -13.87 31.22 6.46
CA MET A 1 -12.47 31.74 6.52
C MET A 1 -11.49 30.78 7.20
N LYS A 2 -11.79 30.18 8.37
CA LYS A 2 -10.87 29.26 9.08
C LYS A 2 -10.39 28.03 8.31
N LYS A 3 -11.12 27.59 7.27
CA LYS A 3 -10.83 26.37 6.48
C LYS A 3 -10.11 26.63 5.14
N ILE A 4 -9.97 27.88 4.72
CA ILE A 4 -9.32 28.23 3.44
C ILE A 4 -7.79 28.31 3.62
N VAL A 5 -7.33 28.75 4.80
CA VAL A 5 -5.91 28.87 5.11
C VAL A 5 -5.18 27.53 5.03
N PRO A 6 -5.68 26.42 5.61
CA PRO A 6 -5.01 25.12 5.48
C PRO A 6 -4.95 24.62 4.04
N LEU A 7 -6.00 24.87 3.25
CA LEU A 7 -6.03 24.49 1.84
C LEU A 7 -4.96 25.25 1.04
N ILE A 8 -4.88 26.57 1.20
CA ILE A 8 -3.85 27.39 0.53
C ILE A 8 -2.44 26.91 0.92
N VAL A 9 -2.20 26.68 2.22
CA VAL A 9 -0.90 26.20 2.70
C VAL A 9 -0.57 24.83 2.08
N ALA A 10 -1.52 23.89 2.06
CA ALA A 10 -1.33 22.58 1.45
C ALA A 10 -1.02 22.69 -0.05
N THR A 11 -1.78 23.50 -0.78
CA THR A 11 -1.61 23.68 -2.23
C THR A 11 -0.26 24.31 -2.57
N VAL A 12 0.12 25.38 -1.87
CA VAL A 12 1.41 26.05 -2.07
C VAL A 12 2.58 25.11 -1.72
N THR A 13 2.48 24.39 -0.61
CA THR A 13 3.55 23.47 -0.18
C THR A 13 3.73 22.32 -1.17
N ALA A 14 2.64 21.74 -1.67
CA ALA A 14 2.73 20.67 -2.65
C ALA A 14 3.26 21.14 -4.02
N LEU A 15 2.82 22.32 -4.50
CA LEU A 15 3.38 22.92 -5.72
C LEU A 15 4.87 23.21 -5.55
N PHE A 16 5.30 23.69 -4.38
CA PHE A 16 6.70 23.90 -4.08
C PHE A 16 7.50 22.60 -4.08
N VAL A 17 7.00 21.53 -3.46
CA VAL A 17 7.66 20.21 -3.47
C VAL A 17 7.76 19.66 -4.88
N MET A 18 6.70 19.75 -5.69
CA MET A 18 6.75 19.35 -7.10
C MET A 18 7.81 20.14 -7.86
N ALA A 19 7.82 21.47 -7.74
CA ALA A 19 8.83 22.32 -8.36
C ALA A 19 10.25 21.97 -7.88
N GLY A 20 10.44 21.70 -6.59
CA GLY A 20 11.72 21.32 -6.02
C GLY A 20 12.26 19.99 -6.55
N ILE A 21 11.38 19.04 -6.91
CA ILE A 21 11.79 17.76 -7.52
C ILE A 21 12.31 17.98 -8.94
N PHE A 22 11.65 18.82 -9.75
CA PHE A 22 12.05 19.10 -11.13
C PHE A 22 13.26 20.04 -11.23
N PHE A 23 13.33 21.08 -10.38
CA PHE A 23 14.39 22.10 -10.38
C PHE A 23 15.38 21.89 -9.24
N ARG A 24 15.91 20.66 -9.11
CA ARG A 24 16.76 20.24 -7.98
C ARG A 24 18.02 21.11 -7.81
N GLU A 25 18.61 21.57 -8.90
CA GLU A 25 19.83 22.40 -8.87
C GLU A 25 19.62 23.74 -8.16
N SER A 26 18.48 24.41 -8.41
CA SER A 26 18.17 25.72 -7.82
C SER A 26 17.43 25.61 -6.48
N LEU A 27 16.57 24.59 -6.31
CA LEU A 27 15.66 24.48 -5.17
C LEU A 27 16.03 23.37 -4.18
N GLY A 28 17.07 22.58 -4.44
CA GLY A 28 17.41 21.39 -3.63
C GLY A 28 17.65 21.69 -2.15
N GLY A 29 18.32 22.80 -1.83
CA GLY A 29 18.54 23.24 -0.44
C GLY A 29 17.22 23.49 0.29
N TRP A 30 16.33 24.28 -0.31
CA TRP A 30 15.01 24.57 0.27
C TRP A 30 14.08 23.34 0.31
N LEU A 31 14.13 22.50 -0.72
CA LEU A 31 13.39 21.23 -0.75
C LEU A 31 13.77 20.37 0.46
N SER A 32 15.06 20.27 0.79
CA SER A 32 15.50 19.49 1.96
C SER A 32 14.92 20.04 3.28
N VAL A 33 14.84 21.35 3.43
CA VAL A 33 14.25 22.01 4.61
C VAL A 33 12.75 21.70 4.71
N VAL A 34 12.02 21.84 3.60
CA VAL A 34 10.57 21.55 3.56
C VAL A 34 10.29 20.07 3.84
N LEU A 35 11.10 19.16 3.28
CA LEU A 35 10.96 17.72 3.54
C LEU A 35 11.30 17.37 5.00
N ASN A 36 12.29 18.02 5.61
CA ASN A 36 12.58 17.84 7.03
C ASN A 36 11.40 18.29 7.91
N TRP A 37 10.79 19.43 7.60
CA TRP A 37 9.55 19.85 8.27
C TRP A 37 8.41 18.85 8.07
N ALA A 38 8.26 18.31 6.86
CA ALA A 38 7.26 17.28 6.60
C ALA A 38 7.51 16.01 7.44
N ILE A 39 8.76 15.59 7.64
CA ILE A 39 9.13 14.46 8.50
C ILE A 39 8.75 14.74 9.95
N VAL A 40 9.07 15.93 10.47
CA VAL A 40 8.74 16.32 11.85
C VAL A 40 7.22 16.37 12.05
N LEU A 41 6.50 17.06 11.16
CA LEU A 41 5.04 17.20 11.24
C LEU A 41 4.32 15.86 11.09
N SER A 42 4.75 15.00 10.16
CA SER A 42 4.16 13.67 9.98
C SER A 42 4.43 12.76 11.18
N SER A 43 5.61 12.84 11.79
CA SER A 43 5.92 12.11 13.03
C SER A 43 5.01 12.53 14.18
N VAL A 44 4.81 13.85 14.37
CA VAL A 44 3.88 14.36 15.41
C VAL A 44 2.44 13.97 15.09
N ALA A 45 2.01 14.09 13.84
CA ALA A 45 0.67 13.69 13.41
C ALA A 45 0.42 12.20 13.68
N LEU A 46 1.40 11.34 13.41
CA LEU A 46 1.32 9.91 13.70
C LEU A 46 1.15 9.64 15.19
N LEU A 47 1.88 10.35 16.06
CA LEU A 47 1.68 10.25 17.51
C LEU A 47 0.27 10.66 17.94
N VAL A 48 -0.27 11.74 17.35
CA VAL A 48 -1.65 12.19 17.63
C VAL A 48 -2.68 11.14 17.19
N VAL A 49 -2.49 10.53 16.01
CA VAL A 49 -3.35 9.46 15.51
C VAL A 49 -3.30 8.24 16.43
N LEU A 50 -2.11 7.81 16.85
CA LEU A 50 -1.93 6.70 17.80
C LEU A 50 -2.59 7.00 19.14
N ALA A 51 -2.39 8.21 19.69
CA ALA A 51 -3.00 8.63 20.94
C ALA A 51 -4.53 8.61 20.85
N ARG A 52 -5.10 9.14 19.76
CA ARG A 52 -6.55 9.12 19.53
C ARG A 52 -7.09 7.69 19.42
N LEU A 53 -6.39 6.81 18.72
CA LEU A 53 -6.75 5.39 18.61
C LEU A 53 -6.78 4.74 20.01
N LEU A 54 -5.73 4.93 20.79
CA LEU A 54 -5.63 4.40 22.16
C LEU A 54 -6.73 4.93 23.07
N PHE A 55 -6.94 6.24 23.13
CA PHE A 55 -7.99 6.82 23.98
C PHE A 55 -9.39 6.32 23.60
N THR A 56 -9.64 6.11 22.31
CA THR A 56 -10.91 5.56 21.84
C THR A 56 -11.12 4.14 22.35
N HIS A 57 -10.13 3.27 22.18
CA HIS A 57 -10.22 1.88 22.61
C HIS A 57 -10.21 1.71 24.13
N ILE A 58 -9.40 2.48 24.86
CA ILE A 58 -9.43 2.53 26.33
C ILE A 58 -10.81 2.97 26.82
N GLY A 59 -11.41 3.98 26.18
CA GLY A 59 -12.77 4.43 26.49
C GLY A 59 -13.85 3.39 26.18
N TYR A 60 -13.65 2.49 25.20
CA TYR A 60 -14.55 1.37 24.94
C TYR A 60 -14.42 0.27 25.99
N ILE A 61 -13.20 0.00 26.46
CA ILE A 61 -12.94 -0.95 27.56
C ILE A 61 -13.56 -0.43 28.85
N ALA A 62 -13.30 0.82 29.23
CA ALA A 62 -13.78 1.43 30.48
C ALA A 62 -15.31 1.48 30.58
N ARG A 63 -16.01 1.63 29.45
CA ARG A 63 -17.48 1.69 29.39
C ARG A 63 -18.14 0.34 29.10
N GLY A 64 -17.38 -0.74 28.95
CA GLY A 64 -17.92 -2.08 28.68
C GLY A 64 -18.77 -2.17 27.41
N ARG A 65 -18.45 -1.41 26.35
CA ARG A 65 -19.25 -1.41 25.12
C ARG A 65 -19.15 -2.75 24.38
N GLN A 66 -20.16 -3.07 23.58
CA GLN A 66 -20.15 -4.26 22.73
C GLN A 66 -18.88 -4.29 21.86
N GLY A 67 -18.10 -5.38 21.93
CA GLY A 67 -16.79 -5.48 21.27
C GLY A 67 -15.59 -5.02 22.10
N PHE A 68 -15.73 -4.80 23.42
CA PHE A 68 -14.61 -4.40 24.29
C PHE A 68 -13.42 -5.38 24.26
N ILE A 69 -13.67 -6.67 24.03
CA ILE A 69 -12.62 -7.70 23.95
C ILE A 69 -11.64 -7.38 22.81
N TYR A 70 -12.14 -6.99 21.64
CA TYR A 70 -11.28 -6.59 20.51
C TYR A 70 -10.46 -5.34 20.83
N SER A 71 -11.05 -4.39 21.56
CA SER A 71 -10.34 -3.21 22.03
C SER A 71 -9.26 -3.56 23.06
N LEU A 72 -9.52 -4.53 23.94
CA LEU A 72 -8.55 -5.02 24.93
C LEU A 72 -7.36 -5.69 24.23
N VAL A 73 -7.61 -6.53 23.24
CA VAL A 73 -6.56 -7.18 22.43
C VAL A 73 -5.74 -6.14 21.67
N ALA A 74 -6.38 -5.13 21.08
CA ALA A 74 -5.68 -4.08 20.35
C ALA A 74 -4.75 -3.25 21.27
N VAL A 75 -5.25 -2.83 22.43
CA VAL A 75 -4.46 -2.04 23.40
C VAL A 75 -3.34 -2.88 24.00
N SER A 76 -3.58 -4.15 24.34
CA SER A 76 -2.54 -5.02 24.88
C SER A 76 -1.46 -5.33 23.84
N ALA A 77 -1.83 -5.65 22.60
CA ALA A 77 -0.88 -5.88 21.52
C ALA A 77 -0.03 -4.64 21.24
N PHE A 78 -0.63 -3.45 21.26
CA PHE A 78 0.10 -2.19 21.14
C PHE A 78 1.14 -2.03 22.25
N LEU A 79 0.73 -2.19 23.52
CA LEU A 79 1.63 -2.04 24.67
C LEU A 79 2.75 -3.06 24.67
N ILE A 80 2.46 -4.34 24.38
CA ILE A 80 3.47 -5.39 24.30
C ILE A 80 4.49 -5.06 23.21
N THR A 81 4.02 -4.64 22.03
CA THR A 81 4.92 -4.29 20.90
C THR A 81 5.77 -3.06 21.23
N LEU A 82 5.19 -2.05 21.87
CA LEU A 82 5.90 -0.84 22.26
C LEU A 82 6.98 -1.14 23.31
N ILE A 83 6.63 -1.87 24.37
CA ILE A 83 7.55 -2.25 25.45
C ILE A 83 8.67 -3.14 24.89
N ALA A 84 8.33 -4.12 24.05
CA ALA A 84 9.32 -4.97 23.40
C ALA A 84 10.28 -4.17 22.52
N GLY A 85 9.77 -3.19 21.75
CA GLY A 85 10.61 -2.30 20.94
C GLY A 85 11.59 -1.48 21.78
N PHE A 86 11.16 -0.96 22.94
CA PHE A 86 12.04 -0.23 23.87
C PHE A 86 13.10 -1.13 24.53
N LEU A 87 12.74 -2.37 24.89
CA LEU A 87 13.64 -3.28 25.60
C LEU A 87 14.66 -3.95 24.67
N PHE A 88 14.22 -4.47 23.52
CA PHE A 88 15.09 -5.20 22.60
C PHE A 88 15.83 -4.29 21.62
N GLY A 89 15.30 -3.09 21.36
CA GLY A 89 15.77 -2.19 20.31
C GLY A 89 15.14 -2.51 18.95
N VAL A 90 14.96 -1.47 18.13
CA VAL A 90 14.29 -1.56 16.83
C VAL A 90 15.08 -2.36 15.78
N ASP A 91 16.40 -2.46 15.94
CA ASP A 91 17.29 -3.18 15.03
C ASP A 91 17.53 -4.64 15.45
N ASN A 92 16.85 -5.11 16.51
CA ASN A 92 17.05 -6.46 17.01
C ASN A 92 16.47 -7.51 16.06
N PRO A 93 17.26 -8.50 15.60
CA PRO A 93 16.80 -9.47 14.61
C PRO A 93 15.66 -10.37 15.11
N THR A 94 15.59 -10.63 16.42
CA THR A 94 14.52 -11.43 17.02
C THR A 94 13.21 -10.64 17.05
N PHE A 95 13.27 -9.37 17.42
CA PHE A 95 12.12 -8.46 17.40
C PHE A 95 11.59 -8.27 15.97
N LEU A 96 12.48 -8.05 15.00
CA LEU A 96 12.12 -7.94 13.59
C LEU A 96 11.48 -9.23 13.04
N LYS A 97 12.01 -10.41 13.43
CA LYS A 97 11.39 -11.69 13.06
C LYS A 97 9.99 -11.85 13.64
N TRP A 98 9.78 -11.42 14.89
CA TRP A 98 8.47 -11.47 15.53
C TRP A 98 7.45 -10.58 14.82
N ILE A 99 7.81 -9.33 14.51
CA ILE A 99 6.98 -8.40 13.72
C ILE A 99 6.70 -8.99 12.34
N ALA A 100 7.72 -9.50 11.65
CA ALA A 100 7.56 -10.12 10.34
C ALA A 100 6.62 -11.34 10.37
N GLY A 101 6.60 -12.08 11.49
CA GLY A 101 5.66 -13.18 11.71
C GLY A 101 4.19 -12.75 11.75
N ILE A 102 3.91 -11.49 12.12
CA ILE A 102 2.56 -10.91 12.13
C ILE A 102 2.26 -10.26 10.77
N MET A 103 3.23 -9.54 10.18
CA MET A 103 3.04 -8.83 8.92
C MET A 103 2.88 -9.77 7.72
N ARG A 104 3.69 -10.84 7.61
CA ARG A 104 3.65 -11.73 6.43
C ARG A 104 2.29 -12.40 6.21
N PRO A 105 1.62 -12.96 7.24
CA PRO A 105 0.27 -13.51 7.06
C PRO A 105 -0.73 -12.43 6.62
N LEU A 106 -0.66 -11.23 7.20
CA LEU A 106 -1.54 -10.11 6.83
C LEU A 106 -1.33 -9.69 5.37
N GLU A 107 -0.08 -9.52 4.95
CA GLU A 107 0.28 -9.24 3.55
C GLU A 107 -0.24 -10.34 2.61
N SER A 108 -0.03 -11.61 2.97
CA SER A 108 -0.50 -12.75 2.18
C SER A 108 -2.03 -12.81 2.06
N ALA A 109 -2.75 -12.46 3.13
CA ALA A 109 -4.21 -12.42 3.13
C ALA A 109 -4.74 -11.29 2.24
N LEU A 110 -4.11 -10.11 2.30
CA LEU A 110 -4.45 -8.98 1.44
C LEU A 110 -4.14 -9.28 -0.04
N LEU A 111 -2.98 -9.89 -0.32
CA LEU A 111 -2.63 -10.35 -1.67
C LEU A 111 -3.60 -11.42 -2.16
N GLY A 112 -4.02 -12.33 -1.29
CA GLY A 112 -5.05 -13.33 -1.58
C GLY A 112 -6.39 -12.69 -1.93
N LEU A 113 -6.83 -11.68 -1.17
CA LEU A 113 -8.04 -10.93 -1.47
C LEU A 113 -7.95 -10.25 -2.85
N VAL A 114 -6.82 -9.60 -3.15
CA VAL A 114 -6.56 -9.00 -4.46
C VAL A 114 -6.60 -10.05 -5.56
N ALA A 115 -5.98 -11.21 -5.36
CA ALA A 115 -5.99 -12.31 -6.33
C ALA A 115 -7.41 -12.81 -6.63
N ILE A 116 -8.24 -13.00 -5.59
CA ILE A 116 -9.66 -13.40 -5.75
C ILE A 116 -10.44 -12.33 -6.49
N VAL A 117 -10.26 -11.05 -6.15
CA VAL A 117 -10.94 -9.95 -6.84
C VAL A 117 -10.54 -9.91 -8.31
N LEU A 118 -9.24 -9.98 -8.62
CA LEU A 118 -8.73 -10.00 -10.00
C LEU A 118 -9.24 -11.22 -10.79
N ALA A 119 -9.30 -12.39 -10.17
CA ALA A 119 -9.88 -13.60 -10.77
C ALA A 119 -11.39 -13.45 -11.05
N SER A 120 -12.14 -12.84 -10.13
CA SER A 120 -13.56 -12.58 -10.34
C SER A 120 -13.80 -11.57 -11.47
N LEU A 121 -12.95 -10.54 -11.57
CA LEU A 121 -13.00 -9.52 -12.62
C LEU A 121 -12.60 -10.10 -13.97
N SER A 122 -11.62 -11.00 -14.01
CA SER A 122 -11.21 -11.69 -15.24
C SER A 122 -12.35 -12.57 -15.76
N LEU A 123 -13.02 -13.34 -14.90
CA LEU A 123 -14.22 -14.11 -15.24
C LEU A 123 -15.36 -13.22 -15.75
N LYS A 124 -15.67 -12.14 -15.03
CA LYS A 124 -16.70 -11.18 -15.43
C LYS A 124 -16.39 -10.55 -16.80
N PHE A 125 -15.12 -10.29 -17.08
CA PHE A 125 -14.67 -9.78 -18.37
C PHE A 125 -14.97 -10.76 -19.52
N PHE A 126 -14.74 -12.07 -19.32
CA PHE A 126 -15.09 -13.11 -20.29
C PHE A 126 -16.59 -13.13 -20.60
N TYR A 127 -17.43 -13.06 -19.57
CA TYR A 127 -18.88 -13.09 -19.74
C TYR A 127 -19.45 -11.85 -20.44
N GLN A 128 -18.93 -10.66 -20.12
CA GLN A 128 -19.51 -9.39 -20.62
C GLN A 128 -19.11 -9.05 -22.05
N ARG A 129 -17.92 -9.46 -22.51
CA ARG A 129 -17.35 -9.00 -23.78
C ARG A 129 -17.50 -10.00 -24.94
N GLY A 130 -17.98 -11.22 -24.67
CA GLY A 130 -18.17 -12.26 -25.68
C GLY A 130 -16.87 -12.77 -26.32
N TRP A 131 -17.02 -13.61 -27.37
CA TRP A 131 -15.92 -14.25 -28.10
C TRP A 131 -15.23 -13.29 -29.08
N ASN A 132 -14.46 -12.34 -28.53
CA ASN A 132 -13.60 -11.44 -29.29
C ASN A 132 -12.14 -11.92 -29.23
N ALA A 133 -11.33 -11.55 -30.23
CA ALA A 133 -9.89 -11.91 -30.29
C ALA A 133 -9.12 -11.50 -29.01
N LEU A 134 -9.52 -10.39 -28.40
CA LEU A 134 -8.97 -9.91 -27.13
C LEU A 134 -9.33 -10.85 -25.95
N THR A 135 -10.57 -11.34 -25.91
CA THR A 135 -11.03 -12.28 -24.89
C THR A 135 -10.30 -13.62 -25.03
N ILE A 136 -10.18 -14.15 -26.26
CA ILE A 136 -9.50 -15.42 -26.53
C ILE A 136 -8.01 -15.32 -26.19
N SER A 137 -7.32 -14.26 -26.63
CA SER A 137 -5.90 -14.06 -26.30
C SER A 137 -5.67 -13.92 -24.80
N PHE A 138 -6.56 -13.25 -24.07
CA PHE A 138 -6.49 -13.17 -22.62
C PHE A 138 -6.72 -14.52 -21.94
N ALA A 139 -7.70 -15.34 -22.38
CA ALA A 139 -7.92 -16.69 -21.86
C ALA A 139 -6.69 -17.60 -22.06
N VAL A 140 -6.15 -17.62 -23.28
CA VAL A 140 -4.96 -18.41 -23.62
C VAL A 140 -3.78 -17.96 -22.78
N SER A 141 -3.55 -16.65 -22.67
CA SER A 141 -2.47 -16.10 -21.83
C SER A 141 -2.65 -16.50 -20.36
N ALA A 142 -3.85 -16.33 -19.80
CA ALA A 142 -4.14 -16.67 -18.41
C ALA A 142 -3.91 -18.16 -18.13
N LEU A 143 -4.34 -19.05 -19.02
CA LEU A 143 -4.09 -20.50 -18.91
C LEU A 143 -2.59 -20.80 -18.97
N VAL A 144 -1.88 -20.28 -19.97
CA VAL A 144 -0.43 -20.50 -20.12
C VAL A 144 0.32 -20.06 -18.87
N PHE A 145 0.06 -18.85 -18.36
CA PHE A 145 0.72 -18.35 -17.16
C PHE A 145 0.32 -19.10 -15.89
N LEU A 146 -0.92 -19.60 -15.81
CA LEU A 146 -1.34 -20.47 -14.71
C LEU A 146 -0.54 -21.79 -14.71
N PHE A 147 -0.39 -22.44 -15.86
CA PHE A 147 0.39 -23.66 -15.99
C PHE A 147 1.89 -23.45 -15.71
N LEU A 148 2.45 -22.33 -16.17
CA LEU A 148 3.84 -21.94 -15.85
C LEU A 148 4.02 -21.69 -14.35
N GLY A 149 3.12 -20.93 -13.72
CA GLY A 149 3.18 -20.62 -12.29
C GLY A 149 3.00 -21.83 -11.36
N LEU A 150 2.34 -22.89 -11.84
CA LEU A 150 2.22 -24.16 -11.12
C LEU A 150 3.51 -24.99 -11.13
N GLY A 151 4.54 -24.59 -11.88
CA GLY A 151 5.84 -25.28 -11.93
C GLY A 151 5.82 -26.62 -12.67
N VAL A 152 4.71 -26.97 -13.34
CA VAL A 152 4.55 -28.26 -14.04
C VAL A 152 5.61 -28.46 -15.13
N LEU A 153 6.01 -27.37 -15.81
CA LEU A 153 7.03 -27.41 -16.85
C LEU A 153 8.48 -27.37 -16.32
N GLN A 154 8.69 -27.03 -15.06
CA GLN A 154 10.04 -26.98 -14.45
C GLN A 154 10.60 -28.37 -14.12
N ALA A 155 9.77 -29.41 -14.17
CA ALA A 155 10.19 -30.80 -14.01
C ALA A 155 10.91 -31.39 -15.24
N ILE A 156 10.96 -30.67 -16.36
CA ILE A 156 11.61 -31.11 -17.60
C ILE A 156 13.03 -30.53 -17.66
N ASP A 157 14.04 -31.40 -17.53
CA ASP A 157 15.46 -31.04 -17.55
C ASP A 157 15.98 -30.85 -18.98
N TYR A 158 15.53 -29.79 -19.65
CA TYR A 158 16.02 -29.40 -20.98
C TYR A 158 16.51 -27.93 -20.98
N PRO A 159 17.84 -27.68 -21.05
CA PRO A 159 18.43 -26.36 -20.85
C PRO A 159 17.93 -25.23 -21.78
N PRO A 160 17.67 -25.46 -23.08
CA PRO A 160 17.13 -24.42 -23.97
C PRO A 160 15.70 -24.01 -23.62
N LEU A 161 14.87 -24.99 -23.26
CA LEU A 161 13.46 -24.75 -22.88
C LEU A 161 13.39 -24.01 -21.54
N GLN A 162 14.30 -24.31 -20.61
CA GLN A 162 14.37 -23.63 -19.32
C GLN A 162 14.64 -22.12 -19.46
N ARG A 163 15.49 -21.70 -20.42
CA ARG A 163 15.73 -20.27 -20.70
C ARG A 163 14.48 -19.57 -21.24
N VAL A 164 13.71 -20.24 -22.10
CA VAL A 164 12.46 -19.70 -22.65
C VAL A 164 11.40 -19.61 -21.56
N ILE A 165 11.26 -20.64 -20.73
CA ILE A 165 10.34 -20.66 -19.58
C ILE A 165 10.66 -19.49 -18.64
N GLN A 166 11.92 -19.30 -18.25
CA GLN A 166 12.32 -18.19 -17.37
C GLN A 166 12.03 -16.81 -17.98
N ALA A 167 12.25 -16.65 -19.29
CA ALA A 167 11.92 -15.39 -19.99
C ALA A 167 10.42 -15.11 -19.98
N VAL A 168 9.59 -16.14 -20.19
CA VAL A 168 8.13 -16.03 -20.20
C VAL A 168 7.57 -15.84 -18.77
N GLU A 169 8.10 -16.53 -17.77
CA GLU A 169 7.77 -16.35 -16.34
C GLU A 169 8.03 -14.92 -15.85
N GLY A 170 8.93 -14.18 -16.50
CA GLY A 170 9.18 -12.76 -16.22
C GLY A 170 8.10 -11.81 -16.76
N LEU A 171 7.26 -12.22 -17.71
CA LEU A 171 6.26 -11.35 -18.35
C LEU A 171 5.16 -10.84 -17.39
N PRO A 172 4.60 -11.65 -16.47
CA PRO A 172 3.64 -11.17 -15.48
C PRO A 172 4.18 -10.02 -14.60
N MET A 173 5.50 -9.96 -14.37
CA MET A 173 6.11 -8.86 -13.64
C MET A 173 5.97 -7.52 -14.36
N ILE A 174 5.85 -7.53 -15.69
CA ILE A 174 5.56 -6.31 -16.48
C ILE A 174 4.13 -5.84 -16.18
N GLY A 175 3.17 -6.76 -16.09
CA GLY A 175 1.79 -6.46 -15.68
C GLY A 175 1.72 -5.91 -14.25
N ALA A 176 2.47 -6.50 -13.32
CA ALA A 176 2.58 -6.01 -11.94
C ALA A 176 3.14 -4.58 -11.89
N ARG A 177 4.17 -4.28 -12.70
CA ARG A 177 4.69 -2.90 -12.85
C ARG A 177 3.64 -1.95 -13.43
N GLY A 178 2.86 -2.39 -14.41
CA GLY A 178 1.74 -1.61 -14.96
C GLY A 178 0.66 -1.29 -13.91
N LEU A 179 0.30 -2.27 -13.07
CA LEU A 179 -0.59 -2.06 -11.93
C LEU A 179 -0.03 -1.05 -10.93
N LEU A 180 1.26 -1.16 -10.58
CA LEU A 180 1.93 -0.20 -9.69
C LEU A 180 1.92 1.23 -10.26
N ILE A 181 2.14 1.38 -11.57
CA ILE A 181 2.01 2.68 -12.25
C ILE A 181 0.57 3.19 -12.13
N GLY A 182 -0.43 2.35 -12.37
CA GLY A 182 -1.84 2.71 -12.24
C GLY A 182 -2.21 3.15 -10.82
N VAL A 183 -1.76 2.42 -9.80
CA VAL A 183 -1.96 2.77 -8.38
C VAL A 183 -1.30 4.11 -8.06
N THR A 184 -0.08 4.32 -8.55
CA THR A 184 0.66 5.57 -8.34
C THR A 184 -0.04 6.76 -9.01
N LEU A 185 -0.51 6.59 -10.24
CA LEU A 185 -1.29 7.62 -10.94
C LEU A 185 -2.62 7.91 -10.22
N GLY A 186 -3.29 6.89 -9.69
CA GLY A 186 -4.48 7.05 -8.86
C GLY A 186 -4.21 7.84 -7.59
N ALA A 187 -3.09 7.56 -6.90
CA ALA A 187 -2.66 8.32 -5.73
C ALA A 187 -2.33 9.78 -6.07
N ILE A 188 -1.66 10.03 -7.20
CA ILE A 188 -1.38 11.39 -7.69
C ILE A 188 -2.70 12.12 -7.99
N LEU A 189 -3.66 11.46 -8.65
CA LEU A 189 -4.96 12.05 -8.96
C LEU A 189 -5.72 12.43 -7.68
N MET A 190 -5.72 11.54 -6.68
CA MET A 190 -6.31 11.82 -5.36
C MET A 190 -5.61 13.01 -4.70
N GLY A 191 -4.28 13.05 -4.73
CA GLY A 191 -3.50 14.19 -4.26
C GLY A 191 -3.91 15.49 -4.95
N MET A 192 -4.03 15.50 -6.28
CA MET A 192 -4.50 16.67 -7.02
C MET A 192 -5.92 17.09 -6.67
N ARG A 193 -6.85 16.14 -6.47
CA ARG A 193 -8.22 16.45 -6.04
C ARG A 193 -8.24 17.15 -4.68
N VAL A 194 -7.40 16.72 -3.76
CA VAL A 194 -7.20 17.40 -2.47
C VAL A 194 -6.60 18.79 -2.68
N LEU A 195 -5.61 18.96 -3.57
CA LEU A 195 -4.96 20.25 -3.86
C LEU A 195 -5.90 21.29 -4.46
N ILE A 196 -6.83 20.85 -5.31
CA ILE A 196 -7.86 21.70 -5.93
C ILE A 196 -9.02 21.94 -4.94
N GLY A 197 -9.04 21.23 -3.80
CA GLY A 197 -10.10 21.33 -2.80
C GLY A 197 -11.41 20.69 -3.24
N ALA A 198 -11.36 19.82 -4.26
CA ALA A 198 -12.49 19.00 -4.71
C ALA A 198 -12.80 17.88 -3.71
N GLU A 199 -11.77 17.36 -3.05
CA GLU A 199 -11.90 16.42 -1.93
C GLU A 199 -11.45 17.14 -0.65
N ARG A 200 -12.35 17.26 0.34
CA ARG A 200 -12.07 17.96 1.60
C ARG A 200 -12.20 17.00 2.78
N PRO A 201 -11.09 16.43 3.28
CA PRO A 201 -11.11 15.45 4.37
C PRO A 201 -11.63 15.98 5.72
N TYR A 202 -11.83 17.30 5.86
CA TYR A 202 -12.12 17.98 7.12
C TYR A 202 -13.53 18.62 7.16
N ASP A 203 -14.36 18.38 6.15
CA ASP A 203 -15.73 18.91 6.09
C ASP A 203 -16.79 17.94 6.66
N ASP A 204 -16.37 16.74 7.09
CA ASP A 204 -17.17 15.79 7.90
C ASP A 204 -16.82 15.84 9.39
#